data_AF-A0A1D7XJY8-F1
#
_entry.id   AF-A0A1D7XJY8-F1
#
_cell.length_a   1.000
_cell.length_b   1.000
_cell.length_c   1.000
_cell.angle_alpha   90.00
_cell.angle_beta   90.00
_cell.angle_gamma   90.00
#
_symmetry.space_group_name_H-M   'P 1'
#
loop_
_entity.id
_entity.type
_entity.pdbx_description
1 polymer ?
#
loop_
_entity_poly.entity_id
_entity_poly.type
_entity_poly.pdbx_seq_one_letter_code
_entity_poly.pdbx_strand_id
1 'polypeptide(L)'
;MCAVAKEVLCGNEIMFCKVVEIDSVLQKEEYILITGKVLSPDKIPLSNAAIKVFSIDDRYTPAKKKYIGVTFSDEKGRYGISIPRNLNVSYEFKAYGCIYQE
;
A
#
# COMPACT_ATOMS: atom_id res chain seq x y z
N MET A 1 23.93 5.66 10.92
CA MET A 1 22.71 6.35 11.38
C MET A 1 21.75 6.31 10.19
N CYS A 2 20.76 5.41 10.18
CA CYS A 2 19.77 5.38 9.09
C CYS A 2 18.65 6.36 9.45
N ALA A 3 18.52 7.44 8.69
CA ALA A 3 17.38 8.34 8.81
C ALA A 3 16.20 7.71 8.08
N VAL A 4 15.20 7.23 8.83
CA VAL A 4 13.95 6.73 8.26
C VAL A 4 12.97 7.89 8.18
N ALA A 5 12.66 8.35 6.97
CA ALA A 5 11.53 9.23 6.76
C ALA A 5 10.25 8.38 6.86
N LYS A 6 9.35 8.77 7.77
CA LYS A 6 8.07 8.11 7.99
C LYS A 6 6.95 9.10 7.71
N GLU A 7 6.11 8.75 6.75
CA GLU A 7 4.85 9.43 6.52
C GLU A 7 3.70 8.53 6.96
N VAL A 8 2.72 9.11 7.63
CA VAL A 8 1.54 8.40 8.12
C VAL A 8 0.33 9.04 7.49
N LEU A 9 -0.31 8.31 6.57
CA LEU A 9 -1.61 8.67 6.05
C LEU A 9 -2.70 8.14 6.97
N CYS A 10 -3.62 9.00 7.38
CA CYS A 10 -4.77 8.56 8.16
C CYS A 10 -5.78 7.87 7.25
N GLY A 11 -6.40 6.79 7.75
CA GLY A 11 -7.37 6.02 6.97
C GLY A 11 -8.54 6.85 6.45
N ASN A 12 -8.95 7.91 7.17
CA ASN A 12 -9.98 8.84 6.69
C ASN A 12 -9.54 9.60 5.43
N GLU A 13 -8.29 10.05 5.36
CA GLU A 13 -7.74 10.75 4.18
C GLU A 13 -7.74 9.84 2.96
N ILE A 14 -7.39 8.56 3.16
CA ILE A 14 -7.42 7.54 2.09
C ILE A 14 -8.85 7.21 1.65
N MET A 15 -9.81 7.16 2.59
CA MET A 15 -11.19 6.75 2.31
C MET A 15 -12.01 7.83 1.60
N PHE A 16 -11.73 9.11 1.85
CA PHE A 16 -12.46 10.22 1.23
C PHE A 16 -11.81 10.74 -0.07
N CYS A 17 -10.54 10.40 -0.33
CA CYS A 17 -9.82 10.84 -1.52
C CYS A 17 -9.72 9.72 -2.56
N LYS A 18 -10.01 10.05 -3.82
CA LYS A 18 -9.81 9.12 -4.96
C LYS A 18 -8.32 8.94 -5.30
N VAL A 19 -7.50 9.95 -5.00
CA VAL A 19 -6.05 9.97 -5.17
C VAL A 19 -5.46 10.72 -3.96
N VAL A 20 -4.46 10.15 -3.32
CA VAL A 20 -3.66 10.81 -2.27
C VAL A 20 -2.25 10.98 -2.83
N GLU A 21 -1.86 12.22 -3.11
CA GLU A 21 -0.50 12.59 -3.50
C GLU A 21 0.31 12.91 -2.24
N ILE A 22 1.51 12.33 -2.14
CA ILE A 22 2.42 12.57 -1.03
C ILE A 22 3.77 12.99 -1.59
N ASP A 23 4.16 14.23 -1.32
CA ASP A 23 5.43 14.79 -1.74
C ASP A 23 6.48 14.66 -0.62
N SER A 24 7.25 13.56 -0.64
CA SER A 24 8.34 13.35 0.30
C SER A 24 9.72 13.41 -0.36
N VAL A 25 10.65 14.11 0.30
CA VAL A 25 12.08 14.10 -0.06
C VAL A 25 12.75 12.91 0.63
N LEU A 26 12.75 11.77 -0.05
CA LEU A 26 13.49 10.58 0.39
C LEU A 26 14.90 10.60 -0.22
N GLN A 27 15.90 10.12 0.55
CA GLN A 27 17.21 9.80 -0.04
C GLN A 27 17.04 8.80 -1.18
N LYS A 28 18.04 8.72 -2.07
CA LYS A 28 18.03 7.83 -3.24
C LYS A 28 18.14 6.36 -2.80
N GLU A 29 17.09 5.85 -2.17
CA GLU A 29 16.93 4.46 -1.81
C GLU A 29 16.23 3.71 -2.94
N GLU A 30 16.68 2.47 -3.18
CA GLU A 30 16.11 1.61 -4.22
C GLU A 30 14.73 1.07 -3.86
N TYR A 31 14.37 1.09 -2.56
CA TYR A 31 13.14 0.51 -2.05
C TYR A 31 12.49 1.42 -1.00
N ILE A 32 11.17 1.32 -0.89
CA ILE A 32 10.38 1.92 0.18
C ILE A 32 9.60 0.83 0.90
N LEU A 33 9.57 0.90 2.24
CA LEU A 33 8.73 0.04 3.06
C LEU A 33 7.37 0.70 3.26
N ILE A 34 6.32 0.05 2.75
CA ILE A 34 4.94 0.46 2.98
C ILE A 34 4.35 -0.45 4.03
N THR A 35 3.86 0.14 5.11
CA THR A 35 3.13 -0.56 6.16
C THR A 35 1.70 -0.03 6.23
N GLY A 36 0.74 -0.92 6.50
CA GLY A 36 -0.65 -0.53 6.66
C GLY A 36 -1.42 -1.47 7.55
N LYS A 37 -2.72 -1.20 7.70
CA LYS A 37 -3.65 -2.04 8.45
C LYS A 37 -4.91 -2.27 7.63
N VAL A 38 -5.32 -3.54 7.49
CA VAL A 38 -6.56 -3.94 6.82
C VAL A 38 -7.63 -4.14 7.87
N LEU A 39 -8.76 -3.46 7.68
CA LEU A 39 -9.92 -3.52 8.56
C LEU A 39 -11.16 -3.93 7.75
N SER A 40 -12.12 -4.57 8.40
CA SER A 40 -13.48 -4.77 7.89
C SER A 40 -14.25 -3.42 7.85
N PRO A 41 -15.42 -3.36 7.19
CA PRO A 41 -16.30 -2.19 7.27
C PRO A 41 -16.64 -1.77 8.71
N ASP A 42 -16.75 -2.74 9.64
CA ASP A 42 -16.99 -2.52 11.07
C ASP A 42 -15.73 -2.15 11.87
N LYS A 43 -14.63 -1.83 11.17
CA LYS A 43 -13.33 -1.45 11.75
C LYS A 43 -12.63 -2.56 12.53
N ILE A 44 -13.03 -3.82 12.32
CA ILE A 44 -12.40 -5.00 12.93
C ILE A 44 -11.15 -5.35 12.13
N PRO A 45 -9.98 -5.57 12.75
CA PRO A 45 -8.79 -6.00 12.02
C PRO A 45 -8.99 -7.34 11.30
N LEU A 46 -8.59 -7.39 10.03
CA LEU A 46 -8.68 -8.62 9.22
C LEU A 46 -7.33 -9.33 9.20
N SER A 47 -7.22 -10.48 9.85
CA SER A 47 -6.04 -11.35 9.79
C SER A 47 -5.98 -12.13 8.47
N ASN A 48 -4.77 -12.44 7.99
CA ASN A 48 -4.54 -13.20 6.76
C ASN A 48 -5.19 -12.58 5.51
N ALA A 49 -5.50 -11.28 5.54
CA ALA A 49 -5.95 -10.57 4.36
C ALA A 49 -4.80 -10.52 3.35
N ALA A 50 -5.05 -10.88 2.11
CA ALA A 50 -4.07 -10.81 1.03
C ALA A 50 -4.05 -9.40 0.44
N ILE A 51 -2.87 -8.79 0.37
CA ILE A 51 -2.66 -7.46 -0.22
C ILE A 51 -1.84 -7.64 -1.49
N LYS A 52 -2.49 -7.58 -2.66
CA LYS A 52 -1.83 -7.60 -3.97
C LYS A 52 -1.37 -6.20 -4.33
N VAL A 53 -0.15 -6.10 -4.86
CA VAL A 53 0.44 -4.83 -5.27
C VAL A 53 0.74 -4.84 -6.77
N PHE A 54 0.35 -3.75 -7.43
CA PHE A 54 0.62 -3.50 -8.82
C PHE A 54 1.40 -2.20 -8.99
N SER A 55 2.38 -2.20 -9.88
CA SER A 55 2.99 -0.97 -10.40
C SER A 55 2.23 -0.52 -11.66
N ILE A 56 2.00 0.78 -11.80
CA ILE A 56 1.37 1.39 -12.96
C ILE A 56 2.36 2.42 -13.54
N ASP A 57 2.80 2.20 -14.79
CA ASP A 57 3.67 3.12 -15.51
C ASP A 57 2.84 3.92 -16.52
N ASP A 58 2.58 5.19 -16.17
CA ASP A 58 1.74 6.11 -16.94
C ASP A 58 2.46 6.74 -18.15
N ARG A 59 3.74 6.40 -18.36
CA ARG A 59 4.49 6.82 -19.57
C ARG A 59 4.06 6.06 -20.83
N TYR A 60 3.31 4.97 -20.68
CA TYR A 60 2.78 4.17 -21.79
C TYR A 60 1.30 4.50 -22.05
N THR A 61 0.87 4.37 -23.30
CA THR A 61 -0.54 4.51 -23.70
C THR A 61 -1.01 3.23 -24.42
N PRO A 62 -1.88 2.39 -23.79
CA PRO A 62 -2.44 2.54 -22.44
C PRO A 62 -1.40 2.31 -21.33
N ALA A 63 -1.68 2.81 -20.13
CA ALA A 63 -0.81 2.69 -18.97
C ALA A 63 -0.47 1.21 -18.69
N LYS A 64 0.80 0.95 -18.39
CA LYS A 64 1.28 -0.43 -18.22
C LYS A 64 1.16 -0.85 -16.75
N LYS A 65 0.18 -1.71 -16.47
CA LYS A 65 -0.02 -2.32 -15.15
C LYS A 65 0.74 -3.65 -15.03
N LYS A 66 1.55 -3.80 -13.99
CA LYS A 66 2.33 -5.02 -13.70
C LYS A 66 2.14 -5.45 -12.25
N TYR A 67 1.89 -6.73 -12.04
CA TYR A 67 1.89 -7.32 -10.70
C TYR A 67 3.31 -7.40 -10.15
N ILE A 68 3.53 -6.91 -8.93
CA ILE A 68 4.87 -6.88 -8.32
C ILE A 68 4.98 -7.73 -7.05
N GLY A 69 3.87 -8.11 -6.43
CA GLY A 69 3.92 -9.00 -5.27
C GLY A 69 2.62 -9.06 -4.47
N VAL A 70 2.66 -9.89 -3.43
CA VAL A 70 1.60 -10.05 -2.44
C VAL A 70 2.23 -10.11 -1.05
N THR A 71 1.55 -9.51 -0.08
CA THR A 71 1.81 -9.69 1.35
C THR A 71 0.52 -10.07 2.06
N PHE A 72 0.63 -10.52 3.31
CA PHE A 72 -0.52 -10.92 4.13
C PHE A 72 -0.52 -10.14 5.44
N SER A 73 -1.70 -9.83 5.96
CA SER A 73 -1.82 -9.18 7.26
C SER A 73 -1.64 -10.16 8.43
N ASP A 74 -1.05 -9.68 9.52
CA ASP A 74 -0.90 -10.38 10.79
C ASP A 74 -2.23 -10.51 11.56
N GLU A 75 -2.21 -11.10 12.76
CA GLU A 75 -3.39 -11.25 13.63
C GLU A 75 -4.01 -9.92 14.08
N LYS A 76 -3.29 -8.81 13.93
CA LYS A 76 -3.74 -7.45 14.22
C LYS A 76 -4.12 -6.69 12.94
N GLY A 77 -4.22 -7.38 11.81
CA GLY A 77 -4.54 -6.82 10.51
C GLY A 77 -3.44 -5.96 9.90
N ARG A 78 -2.22 -5.95 10.45
CA ARG A 78 -1.12 -5.12 9.98
C ARG A 78 -0.33 -5.85 8.90
N TYR A 79 0.17 -5.11 7.92
CA TYR A 79 1.03 -5.64 6.87
C TYR A 79 2.23 -4.74 6.64
N GLY A 80 3.27 -5.31 6.03
CA GLY A 80 4.41 -4.60 5.50
C GLY A 80 4.82 -5.19 4.14
N ILE A 81 5.22 -4.33 3.21
CA ILE A 81 5.82 -4.75 1.95
C ILE A 81 6.88 -3.74 1.50
N SER A 82 8.04 -4.26 1.11
CA SER A 82 9.09 -3.47 0.46
C SER A 82 8.84 -3.46 -1.04
N ILE A 83 8.77 -2.28 -1.65
CA ILE A 83 8.58 -2.12 -3.10
C ILE A 83 9.68 -1.24 -3.69
N PRO A 84 10.07 -1.45 -4.96
CA PRO A 84 11.08 -0.60 -5.60
C PRO A 84 10.61 0.85 -5.63
N ARG A 85 11.50 1.82 -5.43
CA ARG A 85 11.17 3.23 -5.63
C ARG A 85 11.39 3.60 -7.09
N ASN A 86 10.32 4.01 -7.78
CA ASN A 86 10.41 4.50 -9.15
C ASN A 86 9.56 5.77 -9.31
N LEU A 87 10.22 6.88 -9.66
CA LEU A 87 9.61 8.22 -9.75
C LEU A 87 8.54 8.33 -10.84
N ASN A 88 8.51 7.41 -11.80
CA ASN A 88 7.56 7.43 -12.92
C ASN A 88 6.47 6.36 -12.78
N VAL A 89 6.31 5.79 -11.60
CA VAL A 89 5.39 4.67 -11.36
C VAL A 89 4.52 4.98 -10.16
N SER A 90 3.22 4.81 -10.33
CA SER A 90 2.26 4.78 -9.23
C SER A 90 2.00 3.34 -8.77
N TYR A 91 1.51 3.17 -7.54
CA TYR A 91 1.27 1.86 -6.94
C TYR A 91 -0.20 1.69 -6.57
N GLU A 92 -0.77 0.53 -6.93
CA GLU A 92 -2.13 0.15 -6.58
C GLU A 92 -2.11 -1.05 -5.63
N PHE A 93 -2.76 -0.89 -4.48
CA PHE A 93 -2.90 -1.91 -3.45
C PHE A 93 -4.33 -2.44 -3.44
N LYS A 94 -4.49 -3.76 -3.56
CA LYS A 94 -5.79 -4.43 -3.44
C LYS A 94 -5.77 -5.40 -2.27
N ALA A 95 -6.56 -5.11 -1.24
CA ALA A 95 -6.74 -5.99 -0.10
C ALA A 95 -7.96 -6.91 -0.30
N TYR A 96 -7.78 -8.18 0.06
CA TYR A 96 -8.81 -9.22 0.04
C TYR A 96 -8.81 -9.91 1.39
N GLY A 97 -9.94 -9.92 2.09
CA GLY A 97 -10.09 -10.62 3.37
C GLY A 97 -11.46 -11.26 3.47
N CYS A 98 -11.56 -12.36 4.21
CA CYS A 98 -12.84 -12.95 4.56
C CYS A 98 -13.49 -12.10 5.66
N ILE A 99 -14.71 -11.65 5.42
CA ILE A 99 -15.56 -11.05 6.44
C ILE A 99 -16.53 -12.16 6.84
N TYR A 100 -16.39 -12.68 8.06
CA TYR A 100 -17.38 -13.60 8.61
C TYR A 100 -18.58 -12.77 9.05
N GLN A 101 -19.74 -13.04 8.47
CA GLN A 101 -21.02 -12.58 9.01
C GLN A 101 -21.47 -13.66 10.00
N GLU A 102 -21.58 -13.30 11.27
CA GLU A 102 -22.31 -14.12 12.26
C GLU A 102 -23.82 -14.02 12.05
#